data_AF-A0A964PHZ2-F1
#
_entry.id   AF-A0A964PHZ2-F1
#
_cell.length_a   1.000
_cell.length_b   1.000
_cell.length_c   1.000
_cell.angle_alpha   90.00
_cell.angle_beta   90.00
_cell.angle_gamma   90.00
#
_symmetry.space_group_name_H-M   'P 1'
#
loop_
_entity.id
_entity.type
_entity.pdbx_description
1 polymer ?
#
loop_
_entity_poly.entity_id
_entity_poly.type
_entity_poly.pdbx_seq_one_letter_code
_entity_poly.pdbx_strand_id
1 'polypeptide(L)' 'GRDQVIELLAERGIGTSVHFIPLHLHPYWRDRYAFRPGDFPQALQAYERAISLPIYTRLTDDDVNRIIATVRDVLLANLA' A
#
# COMPACT_ATOMS: atom_id res chain seq x y z
N GLY A 1 2.24 -7.28 8.53
CA GLY A 1 2.16 -7.37 7.05
C GLY A 1 1.69 -6.06 6.45
N ARG A 2 1.65 -5.88 5.11
CA ARG A 2 1.25 -4.60 4.46
C ARG A 2 -0.15 -4.15 4.90
N ASP A 3 -1.13 -5.05 4.86
CA ASP A 3 -2.52 -4.73 5.22
C ASP A 3 -2.65 -4.29 6.69
N GLN A 4 -1.94 -4.97 7.60
CA GLN A 4 -1.86 -4.58 9.01
C GLN A 4 -1.26 -3.19 9.22
N VAL A 5 -0.23 -2.81 8.43
CA VAL A 5 0.32 -1.44 8.47
C VAL A 5 -0.73 -0.42 8.02
N ILE A 6 -1.51 -0.74 6.99
CA ILE A 6 -2.62 0.12 6.53
C ILE A 6 -3.67 0.30 7.63
N GLU A 7 -4.07 -0.77 8.32
CA GLU A 7 -5.04 -0.72 9.42
C GLU A 7 -4.53 0.17 10.57
N LEU A 8 -3.28 -0.03 11.01
CA LEU A 8 -2.68 0.76 12.09
C LEU A 8 -2.48 2.25 11.74
N LEU A 9 -2.23 2.54 10.46
CA LEU A 9 -2.20 3.93 9.96
C LEU A 9 -3.60 4.55 9.95
N ALA A 10 -4.62 3.78 9.55
CA ALA A 10 -6.00 4.23 9.54
C ALA A 10 -6.52 4.54 10.96
N GLU A 11 -6.20 3.70 11.95
CA GLU A 11 -6.51 3.94 13.38
C GLU A 11 -5.91 5.26 13.90
N ARG A 12 -4.75 5.67 13.36
CA ARG A 12 -4.09 6.94 13.70
C ARG A 12 -4.54 8.10 12.82
N GLY A 13 -5.55 7.90 11.97
CA GLY A 13 -6.13 8.91 11.10
C GLY A 13 -5.25 9.28 9.91
N ILE A 14 -4.44 8.32 9.40
CA ILE A 14 -3.67 8.46 8.16
C ILE A 14 -4.33 7.60 7.08
N GLY A 15 -5.06 8.24 6.16
CA GLY A 15 -5.65 7.56 5.01
C GLY A 15 -4.58 7.07 4.04
N THR A 16 -4.71 5.84 3.56
CA THR A 16 -3.77 5.24 2.59
C THR A 16 -4.53 4.60 1.42
N SER A 17 -3.80 4.28 0.36
CA SER A 17 -4.31 3.53 -0.79
C SER A 17 -3.26 2.50 -1.24
N VAL A 18 -3.63 1.65 -2.20
CA VAL A 18 -2.75 0.67 -2.84
C VAL A 18 -2.86 0.82 -4.35
N HIS A 19 -1.74 1.03 -5.02
CA HIS A 19 -1.68 1.27 -6.46
C HIS A 19 -0.73 0.26 -7.13
N PHE A 20 -1.21 -0.68 -7.94
CA PHE A 20 -2.59 -1.19 -8.04
C PHE A 20 -2.53 -2.72 -8.12
N ILE A 21 -3.68 -3.39 -7.98
CA ILE A 21 -3.79 -4.83 -8.27
C ILE A 21 -3.22 -5.07 -9.69
N PRO A 22 -2.19 -5.94 -9.85
CA PRO A 22 -1.59 -6.23 -11.14
C PRO A 22 -2.62 -6.71 -12.16
N LEU A 23 -2.52 -6.23 -13.41
CA LEU A 23 -3.50 -6.48 -14.46
C LEU A 23 -3.82 -7.97 -14.62
N HIS A 24 -2.81 -8.85 -14.59
CA HIS A 24 -2.96 -10.29 -14.78
C HIS A 24 -3.79 -10.99 -13.70
N LEU A 25 -4.05 -10.34 -12.57
CA LEU A 25 -4.92 -10.85 -11.51
C LEU A 25 -6.38 -10.44 -11.69
N HIS A 26 -6.67 -9.37 -12.45
CA HIS A 26 -8.04 -8.94 -12.70
C HIS A 26 -8.77 -9.97 -13.55
N PRO A 27 -10.06 -10.28 -13.25
CA PRO A 27 -10.79 -11.37 -13.89
C PRO A 27 -10.74 -11.35 -15.42
N TYR A 28 -10.95 -10.19 -16.03
CA TYR A 28 -10.92 -10.06 -17.50
C TYR A 28 -9.58 -10.53 -18.09
N TRP A 29 -8.46 -10.03 -17.59
CA TRP A 29 -7.13 -10.36 -18.14
C TRP A 29 -6.72 -11.79 -17.81
N ARG A 30 -6.99 -12.24 -16.57
CA ARG A 30 -6.75 -13.61 -16.14
C ARG A 30 -7.46 -14.62 -17.04
N ASP A 31 -8.76 -14.44 -17.27
CA ASP A 31 -9.58 -15.42 -18.00
C ASP A 31 -9.36 -15.31 -19.51
N ARG A 32 -9.19 -14.09 -20.05
CA ARG A 32 -8.98 -13.86 -21.49
C ARG A 32 -7.65 -14.40 -22.02
N TYR A 33 -6.61 -14.41 -21.19
CA TYR A 33 -5.25 -14.80 -21.56
C TYR A 33 -4.72 -16.00 -20.76
N ALA A 34 -5.56 -16.61 -19.93
CA ALA A 34 -5.21 -17.72 -19.04
C ALA A 34 -4.00 -17.44 -18.14
N PHE A 35 -3.84 -16.17 -17.71
CA PHE A 35 -2.73 -15.78 -16.84
C PHE A 35 -2.85 -16.44 -15.46
N ARG A 36 -1.70 -16.74 -14.86
CA ARG A 36 -1.55 -17.26 -13.50
C ARG A 36 -0.89 -16.19 -12.63
N PRO A 37 -1.13 -16.21 -11.31
CA PRO A 37 -0.53 -15.22 -10.40
C PRO A 37 1.00 -15.10 -10.52
N GLY A 38 1.68 -16.21 -10.80
CA GLY A 38 3.13 -16.30 -10.93
C GLY A 38 3.72 -15.88 -12.29
N ASP A 39 2.90 -15.52 -13.28
CA ASP A 39 3.40 -15.17 -14.62
C ASP A 39 4.14 -13.82 -14.61
N PHE A 40 3.79 -12.93 -13.68
CA PHE A 40 4.43 -11.61 -13.50
C PHE A 40 4.83 -11.40 -12.03
N PRO A 41 5.85 -12.12 -11.54
CA PRO A 41 6.17 -12.19 -10.12
C PRO A 41 6.65 -10.85 -9.55
N GLN A 42 7.34 -10.03 -10.36
CA GLN A 42 7.80 -8.70 -9.93
C GLN A 42 6.62 -7.74 -9.71
N ALA A 43 5.61 -7.80 -10.58
CA ALA A 43 4.41 -6.98 -10.43
C ALA A 43 3.62 -7.38 -9.18
N LEU A 44 3.47 -8.69 -8.93
CA LEU A 44 2.84 -9.21 -7.72
C LEU A 44 3.61 -8.79 -6.45
N GLN A 45 4.93 -9.00 -6.44
CA GLN A 45 5.78 -8.64 -5.30
C GLN A 45 5.78 -7.13 -5.00
N ALA A 46 5.66 -6.28 -6.02
CA ALA A 46 5.52 -4.85 -5.83
C ALA A 46 4.16 -4.51 -5.19
N TYR A 47 3.06 -5.07 -5.73
CA TYR A 47 1.71 -4.85 -5.22
C TYR A 47 1.52 -5.27 -3.76
N GLU A 48 2.06 -6.43 -3.37
CA GLU A 48 1.94 -6.98 -2.01
C GLU A 48 2.59 -6.11 -0.93
N ARG A 49 3.52 -5.22 -1.32
CA ARG A 49 4.28 -4.37 -0.41
C ARG A 49 4.02 -2.87 -0.57
N ALA A 50 3.28 -2.48 -1.61
CA ALA A 50 3.00 -1.08 -1.90
C ALA A 50 1.96 -0.50 -0.93
N ILE A 51 2.24 0.72 -0.45
CA ILE A 51 1.33 1.61 0.28
C ILE A 51 1.51 3.00 -0.32
N SER A 52 0.40 3.67 -0.64
CA SER A 52 0.40 5.08 -1.04
C SER A 52 0.00 5.95 0.14
N LEU A 53 0.88 6.88 0.48
CA LEU A 53 0.67 7.85 1.55
C LEU A 53 -0.09 9.08 1.03
N PRO A 54 -0.70 9.88 1.92
CA PRO A 54 -1.33 11.14 1.54
C PRO A 54 -0.36 12.05 0.79
N ILE A 55 -0.75 12.47 -0.41
CA ILE A 55 -0.05 13.49 -1.20
C ILE A 55 -1.09 14.34 -1.94
N TYR A 56 -1.25 15.58 -1.49
CA TYR A 56 -2.15 16.55 -2.11
C TYR A 56 -1.72 17.99 -1.72
N THR A 57 -2.13 18.98 -2.51
CA THR A 57 -1.64 20.36 -2.46
C THR A 57 -1.98 21.14 -1.17
N ARG A 58 -2.86 20.59 -0.35
CA ARG A 58 -3.34 21.22 0.90
C ARG A 58 -2.65 20.68 2.15
N LEU A 59 -1.68 19.77 2.00
CA LEU A 59 -0.83 19.31 3.11
C LEU A 59 0.09 20.44 3.57
N THR A 60 0.12 20.66 4.87
CA THR A 60 1.10 21.52 5.53
C THR A 60 2.36 20.73 5.89
N ASP A 61 3.44 21.42 6.23
CA ASP A 61 4.66 20.77 6.74
C ASP A 61 4.37 19.98 8.03
N ASP A 62 3.45 20.46 8.88
CA ASP A 62 3.00 19.76 10.08
C ASP A 62 2.24 18.47 9.75
N ASP A 63 1.41 18.48 8.71
CA ASP A 63 0.73 17.26 8.22
C ASP A 63 1.74 16.23 7.73
N VAL A 64 2.75 16.67 6.95
CA VAL A 64 3.82 15.80 6.44
C VAL A 64 4.65 15.22 7.59
N ASN A 65 5.03 16.04 8.56
CA ASN A 65 5.75 15.60 9.75
C ASN A 65 4.95 14.58 10.57
N ARG A 66 3.64 14.82 10.76
CA ARG A 66 2.73 13.86 11.41
C ARG A 66 2.67 12.53 10.66
N ILE A 67 2.54 12.57 9.33
CA ILE A 67 2.54 11.34 8.50
C ILE A 67 3.86 10.58 8.67
N ILE A 68 5.01 11.26 8.58
CA ILE A 68 6.34 10.64 8.72
C ILE A 68 6.49 9.99 10.10
N ALA A 69 6.20 10.72 11.17
CA ALA A 69 6.30 10.20 12.54
C ALA A 69 5.40 8.97 12.74
N THR A 70 4.13 9.08 12.31
CA THR A 70 3.14 8.00 12.44
C THR A 70 3.57 6.75 11.68
N VAL A 71 4.08 6.90 10.45
CA VAL A 71 4.59 5.76 9.66
C VAL A 71 5.78 5.10 10.35
N ARG A 72 6.72 5.88 10.87
CA ARG A 72 7.88 5.35 11.58
C ARG A 72 7.45 4.57 12.84
N ASP A 73 6.56 5.13 13.64
CA ASP A 73 6.07 4.50 14.86
C ASP A 73 5.35 3.18 14.55
N VAL A 74 4.46 3.16 13.55
CA VAL A 74 3.75 1.94 13.14
C VAL A 74 4.70 0.86 12.65
N LEU A 75 5.74 1.21 11.88
CA LEU A 75 6.71 0.24 11.38
C LEU A 75 7.62 -0.30 12.51
N LEU A 76 8.06 0.55 13.43
CA LEU A 76 8.91 0.13 14.55
C LEU A 76 8.15 -0.72 15.57
N ALA A 77 6.89 -0.38 15.86
CA ALA A 77 6.05 -1.15 16.79
C ALA A 77 5.66 -2.53 16.24
N ASN A 78 5.59 -2.70 14.91
CA ASN A 78 5.32 -4.00 14.27
C ASN A 78 6.56 -4.89 14.11
N LEU A 79 7.75 -4.37 14.40
CA LEU A 79 9.00 -5.15 14.38
C LEU A 79 9.35 -5.74 15.76
N ALA A 80 8.63 -5.33 16.81
CA ALA A 80 8.69 -5.88 18.16
C ALA A 80 7.64 -6.97 18.35
#